data_AF-M7X6A8-F1
#
_entry.id   AF-M7X6A8-F1
#
_cell.length_a   1.000
_cell.length_b   1.000
_cell.length_c   1.000
_cell.angle_alpha   90.00
_cell.angle_beta   90.00
_cell.angle_gamma   90.00
#
_symmetry.space_group_name_H-M   'P 1'
#
loop_
_entity.id
_entity.type
_entity.pdbx_description
1 polymer ?
#
loop_
_entity_poly.entity_id
_entity_poly.type
_entity_poly.pdbx_seq_one_letter_code
_entity_poly.pdbx_strand_id
1 'polypeptide(L)'
;MMATDSEPTRWLLLYGAHLYPAKLKTVLGDAQPLSSSTVYTPDAFLAFSLPGIPFLEPCYATALVRSYNDFGSWEGREKDGRGGGEYRRWVWERCCPGMEYTGEMPPALEGIVYELRPSDFSAVVSRACEIIPTLPTDLVTVSCTRYKDGDPAKTVGDVEASMLVVKGQAHEAGLHPSLSYLALIVRGAHLNTLSRTYLAHLTLLRPFDPSPSPKPFLASLIRLLLLPSFLFFHLPARILGLHGWGRVGSWLTGRSVRVLRALEGRVRGWTGSGYANEGRVKRTAGM
;
A
#
# COMPACT_ATOMS: atom_id res chain seq x y z
N MET A 1 -9.03 -45.87 14.69
CA MET A 1 -9.25 -44.41 14.53
C MET A 1 -8.06 -43.88 13.78
N MET A 2 -8.23 -43.60 12.49
CA MET A 2 -7.14 -43.10 11.63
C MET A 2 -6.78 -41.68 12.07
N ALA A 3 -5.50 -41.44 12.31
CA ALA A 3 -4.96 -40.10 12.39
C ALA A 3 -5.23 -39.42 11.04
N THR A 4 -6.09 -38.41 11.05
CA THR A 4 -6.27 -37.55 9.88
C THR A 4 -4.99 -36.77 9.70
N ASP A 5 -4.20 -37.11 8.67
CA ASP A 5 -3.14 -36.26 8.15
C ASP A 5 -3.76 -34.88 7.89
N SER A 6 -3.41 -33.90 8.72
CA SER A 6 -3.88 -32.53 8.53
C SER A 6 -3.26 -32.02 7.24
N GLU A 7 -4.08 -31.70 6.24
CA GLU A 7 -3.62 -31.08 5.00
C GLU A 7 -2.71 -29.88 5.33
N PRO A 8 -1.61 -29.67 4.58
CA PRO A 8 -0.67 -28.60 4.87
C PRO A 8 -1.37 -27.24 4.79
N THR A 9 -1.45 -26.52 5.90
CA THR A 9 -2.04 -25.19 5.95
C THR A 9 -1.05 -24.12 5.49
N ARG A 10 -1.56 -22.97 5.05
CA ARG A 10 -0.75 -21.84 4.61
C ARG A 10 -1.20 -20.56 5.29
N TRP A 11 -0.22 -19.74 5.67
CA TRP A 11 -0.47 -18.44 6.30
C TRP A 11 -0.40 -17.31 5.28
N LEU A 12 -1.43 -16.47 5.25
CA LEU A 12 -1.51 -15.27 4.42
C LEU A 12 -1.57 -14.03 5.31
N LEU A 13 -0.60 -13.14 5.18
CA LEU A 13 -0.59 -11.83 5.83
C LEU A 13 -1.35 -10.81 4.98
N LEU A 14 -2.40 -10.23 5.57
CA LEU A 14 -3.12 -9.08 5.03
C LEU A 14 -2.80 -7.83 5.85
N TYR A 15 -2.61 -6.71 5.16
CA TYR A 15 -2.23 -5.42 5.74
C TYR A 15 -2.90 -4.25 5.01
N GLY A 16 -2.71 -3.03 5.53
CA GLY A 16 -3.21 -1.80 4.91
C GLY A 16 -4.74 -1.81 4.75
N ALA A 17 -5.24 -1.49 3.55
CA ALA A 17 -6.67 -1.38 3.29
C ALA A 17 -7.44 -2.72 3.39
N HIS A 18 -6.74 -3.85 3.31
CA HIS A 18 -7.35 -5.18 3.48
C HIS A 18 -7.82 -5.44 4.91
N LEU A 19 -7.36 -4.67 5.89
CA LEU A 19 -7.79 -4.79 7.28
C LEU A 19 -9.21 -4.25 7.52
N TYR A 20 -9.73 -3.43 6.60
CA TYR A 20 -11.07 -2.88 6.75
C TYR A 20 -12.14 -3.96 6.47
N PRO A 21 -13.16 -4.17 7.33
CA PRO A 21 -14.06 -5.32 7.24
C PRO A 21 -14.73 -5.53 5.89
N ALA A 22 -15.16 -4.45 5.23
CA ALA A 22 -15.79 -4.56 3.91
C ALA A 22 -14.82 -5.06 2.83
N LYS A 23 -13.53 -4.66 2.90
CA LYS A 23 -12.48 -5.11 1.98
C LYS A 23 -12.02 -6.52 2.32
N LEU A 24 -11.87 -6.81 3.61
CA LEU A 24 -11.54 -8.13 4.10
C LEU A 24 -12.58 -9.17 3.63
N LYS A 25 -13.88 -8.85 3.75
CA LYS A 25 -14.96 -9.72 3.28
C LYS A 25 -14.87 -9.99 1.78
N THR A 26 -14.54 -8.99 0.97
CA THR A 26 -14.31 -9.18 -0.48
C THR A 26 -13.12 -10.10 -0.76
N VAL A 27 -12.02 -9.96 -0.02
CA VAL A 27 -10.80 -10.77 -0.17
C VAL A 27 -11.04 -12.22 0.25
N LEU A 28 -11.62 -12.43 1.43
CA LEU A 28 -11.90 -13.77 1.96
C LEU A 28 -12.99 -14.48 1.14
N GLY A 29 -14.02 -13.76 0.69
CA GLY A 29 -15.17 -14.36 0.02
C GLY A 29 -15.83 -15.42 0.92
N ASP A 30 -15.97 -16.64 0.40
CA ASP A 30 -16.52 -17.77 1.15
C ASP A 30 -15.46 -18.58 1.94
N ALA A 31 -14.18 -18.20 1.84
CA ALA A 31 -13.11 -18.87 2.57
C ALA A 31 -13.30 -18.69 4.08
N GLN A 32 -13.11 -19.76 4.84
CA GLN A 32 -13.15 -19.74 6.30
C GLN A 32 -11.73 -19.97 6.84
N PRO A 33 -11.05 -18.91 7.33
CA PRO A 33 -9.77 -19.07 7.99
C PRO A 33 -9.86 -20.01 9.19
N LEU A 34 -8.91 -20.94 9.28
CA LEU A 34 -8.81 -21.88 10.39
C LEU A 34 -8.43 -21.15 11.69
N SER A 35 -7.56 -20.16 11.56
CA SER A 35 -7.15 -19.28 12.64
C SER A 35 -6.73 -17.91 12.11
N SER A 36 -6.69 -16.91 12.98
CA SER A 36 -6.14 -15.60 12.65
C SER A 36 -5.42 -15.01 13.86
N SER A 37 -4.40 -14.19 13.62
CA SER A 37 -3.62 -13.52 14.67
C SER A 37 -3.08 -12.19 14.20
N THR A 38 -3.01 -11.21 15.09
CA THR A 38 -2.24 -9.99 14.90
C THR A 38 -0.75 -10.30 14.88
N VAL A 39 -0.02 -9.67 13.96
CA VAL A 39 1.43 -9.83 13.80
C VAL A 39 2.10 -8.49 13.51
N TYR A 40 3.39 -8.42 13.83
CA TYR A 40 4.31 -7.46 13.22
C TYR A 40 5.38 -8.19 12.41
N THR A 41 5.85 -7.53 11.36
CA THR A 41 6.86 -8.06 10.43
C THR A 41 8.10 -7.17 10.48
N PRO A 42 9.17 -7.56 11.22
CA PRO A 42 10.35 -6.72 11.46
C PRO A 42 11.03 -6.19 10.19
N ASP A 43 10.98 -7.00 9.12
CA ASP A 43 11.64 -6.73 7.84
C ASP A 43 10.71 -6.12 6.79
N ALA A 44 9.52 -5.65 7.19
CA ALA A 44 8.60 -4.98 6.28
C ALA A 44 8.08 -3.66 6.85
N PHE A 45 7.76 -2.72 5.97
CA PHE A 45 7.20 -1.41 6.32
C PHE A 45 5.99 -1.09 5.46
N LEU A 46 4.95 -0.48 6.05
CA LEU A 46 3.84 0.05 5.27
C LEU A 46 4.30 1.28 4.49
N ALA A 47 4.12 1.26 3.17
CA ALA A 47 4.54 2.34 2.28
C ALA A 47 3.38 2.87 1.43
N PHE A 48 3.39 4.18 1.22
CA PHE A 48 2.53 4.92 0.30
C PHE A 48 3.38 5.35 -0.89
N SER A 49 3.73 4.37 -1.71
CA SER A 49 4.66 4.56 -2.83
C SER A 49 4.10 4.10 -4.16
N LEU A 50 2.85 3.61 -4.20
CA LEU A 50 2.22 3.17 -5.43
C LEU A 50 1.39 4.32 -6.02
N PRO A 51 1.77 4.85 -7.19
CA PRO A 51 0.98 5.89 -7.84
C PRO A 51 -0.40 5.34 -8.18
N GLY A 52 -1.42 6.06 -7.74
CA GLY A 52 -2.80 5.65 -7.90
C GLY A 52 -3.36 5.93 -9.29
N ILE A 53 -4.69 6.01 -9.36
CA ILE A 53 -5.42 6.25 -10.62
C ILE A 53 -5.94 7.68 -10.59
N PRO A 54 -5.67 8.48 -11.64
CA PRO A 54 -6.20 9.83 -11.74
C PRO A 54 -7.70 9.91 -11.43
N PHE A 55 -8.08 10.93 -10.66
CA PHE A 55 -9.45 11.21 -10.19
C PHE A 55 -10.08 10.19 -9.22
N LEU A 56 -9.42 9.06 -8.96
CA LEU A 56 -9.95 8.04 -8.05
C LEU A 56 -9.21 8.03 -6.72
N GLU A 57 -7.91 7.80 -6.78
CA GLU A 57 -7.07 7.64 -5.60
C GLU A 57 -5.67 8.11 -5.96
N PRO A 58 -5.08 9.07 -5.22
CA PRO A 58 -3.74 9.57 -5.48
C PRO A 58 -2.65 8.51 -5.27
N CYS A 59 -2.78 7.68 -4.23
CA CYS A 59 -1.75 6.74 -3.85
C CYS A 59 -2.37 5.51 -3.17
N TYR A 60 -1.87 4.32 -3.51
CA TYR A 60 -2.21 3.09 -2.81
C TYR A 60 -1.11 2.66 -1.85
N ALA A 61 -1.51 1.96 -0.79
CA ALA A 61 -0.58 1.37 0.16
C ALA A 61 0.03 0.08 -0.42
N THR A 62 1.29 -0.16 -0.06
CA THR A 62 2.04 -1.40 -0.32
C THR A 62 2.97 -1.68 0.84
N ALA A 63 3.75 -2.74 0.74
CA ALA A 63 4.81 -3.04 1.67
C ALA A 63 6.18 -2.90 1.01
N LEU A 64 7.11 -2.30 1.75
CA LEU A 64 8.54 -2.39 1.47
C LEU A 64 9.10 -3.51 2.32
N VAL A 65 9.54 -4.59 1.68
CA VAL A 65 10.18 -5.75 2.31
C VAL A 65 11.68 -5.64 2.08
N ARG A 66 12.42 -5.71 3.18
CA ARG A 66 13.86 -5.56 3.21
C ARG A 66 14.54 -6.60 2.32
N SER A 67 15.51 -6.17 1.52
CA SER A 67 16.26 -6.99 0.56
C SER A 67 15.42 -7.62 -0.56
N TYR A 68 14.16 -7.21 -0.73
CA TYR A 68 13.26 -7.78 -1.74
C TYR A 68 12.75 -6.73 -2.74
N ASN A 69 12.23 -5.60 -2.25
CA ASN A 69 11.75 -4.51 -3.11
C ASN A 69 12.13 -3.12 -2.55
N ASP A 70 13.09 -3.07 -1.64
CA ASP A 70 13.66 -1.85 -1.10
C ASP A 70 14.83 -1.30 -1.93
N PHE A 71 15.01 -1.80 -3.16
CA PHE A 71 16.08 -1.39 -4.05
C PHE A 71 15.97 0.09 -4.42
N GLY A 72 17.06 0.85 -4.23
CA GLY A 72 17.03 2.30 -4.36
C GLY A 72 18.39 2.95 -4.57
N SER A 73 18.39 4.27 -4.67
CA SER A 73 19.61 5.08 -4.91
C SER A 73 20.65 5.01 -3.79
N TRP A 74 20.30 4.40 -2.66
CA TRP A 74 21.18 4.15 -1.52
C TRP A 74 22.13 2.95 -1.75
N GLU A 75 21.82 2.07 -2.71
CA GLU A 75 22.65 0.90 -3.03
C GLU A 75 24.06 1.31 -3.47
N GLY A 76 25.08 0.68 -2.89
CA GLY A 76 26.49 0.94 -3.18
C GLY A 76 27.06 2.22 -2.57
N ARG A 77 26.24 3.04 -1.89
CA ARG A 77 26.70 4.26 -1.19
C ARG A 77 27.05 4.03 0.28
N GLU A 78 26.64 2.91 0.86
CA GLU A 78 26.92 2.56 2.25
C GLU A 78 27.85 1.34 2.34
N LYS A 79 28.88 1.43 3.20
CA LYS A 79 29.81 0.34 3.52
C LYS A 79 29.23 -0.66 4.53
N ASP A 80 28.29 -0.22 5.37
CA ASP A 80 27.89 -0.94 6.58
C ASP A 80 26.67 -1.84 6.39
N GLY A 81 26.21 -2.02 5.14
CA GLY A 81 25.22 -3.02 4.77
C GLY A 81 24.00 -3.07 5.68
N ARG A 82 22.94 -2.35 5.27
CA ARG A 82 21.57 -2.42 5.85
C ARG A 82 21.37 -1.55 7.10
N GLY A 83 21.30 -0.22 6.92
CA GLY A 83 20.71 0.66 7.95
C GLY A 83 21.33 2.03 8.13
N GLY A 84 22.17 2.50 7.22
CA GLY A 84 22.73 3.84 7.33
C GLY A 84 21.69 4.93 7.07
N GLY A 85 22.14 6.18 7.17
CA GLY A 85 21.26 7.35 7.11
C GLY A 85 20.52 7.49 5.78
N GLU A 86 21.12 7.08 4.66
CA GLU A 86 20.49 7.19 3.34
C GLU A 86 19.36 6.17 3.18
N TYR A 87 19.57 4.93 3.61
CA TYR A 87 18.52 3.91 3.61
C TYR A 87 17.32 4.33 4.47
N ARG A 88 17.59 4.79 5.71
CA ARG A 88 16.52 5.23 6.63
C ARG A 88 15.70 6.36 6.03
N ARG A 89 16.36 7.35 5.41
CA ARG A 89 15.67 8.43 4.70
C ARG A 89 14.86 7.90 3.51
N TRP A 90 15.43 7.01 2.71
CA TRP A 90 14.76 6.44 1.54
C TRP A 90 13.48 5.69 1.92
N VAL A 91 13.50 4.91 3.01
CA VAL A 91 12.30 4.23 3.54
C VAL A 91 11.31 5.26 4.09
N TRP A 92 11.78 6.23 4.88
CA TRP A 92 10.93 7.27 5.49
C TRP A 92 10.10 8.05 4.46
N GLU A 93 10.73 8.48 3.35
CA GLU A 93 10.07 9.25 2.29
C GLU A 93 8.91 8.51 1.61
N ARG A 94 8.83 7.19 1.78
CA ARG A 94 7.78 6.31 1.22
C ARG A 94 6.78 5.87 2.28
N CYS A 95 7.20 5.74 3.53
CA CYS A 95 6.38 5.22 4.62
C CYS A 95 5.67 6.30 5.44
N CYS A 96 6.22 7.52 5.47
CA CYS A 96 5.78 8.60 6.36
C CYS A 96 5.32 9.84 5.57
N PRO A 97 4.27 9.75 4.72
CA PRO A 97 3.82 10.85 3.89
C PRO A 97 3.48 12.10 4.71
N GLY A 98 4.15 13.20 4.37
CA GLY A 98 3.96 14.52 4.99
C GLY A 98 4.56 14.71 6.38
N MET A 99 5.36 13.77 6.87
CA MET A 99 6.11 13.89 8.12
C MET A 99 7.55 14.33 7.84
N GLU A 100 8.11 15.16 8.72
CA GLU A 100 9.53 15.52 8.68
C GLU A 100 10.39 14.32 9.06
N TYR A 101 11.55 14.16 8.40
CA TYR A 101 12.45 13.05 8.65
C TYR A 101 13.10 13.17 10.03
N THR A 102 12.85 12.20 10.91
CA THR A 102 13.33 12.21 12.30
C THR A 102 14.69 11.55 12.49
N GLY A 103 15.25 10.90 11.46
CA GLY A 103 16.46 10.07 11.59
C GLY A 103 16.17 8.61 11.96
N GLU A 104 14.94 8.30 12.37
CA GLU A 104 14.51 6.97 12.77
C GLU A 104 13.91 6.18 11.60
N MET A 105 13.73 4.88 11.81
CA MET A 105 12.95 4.02 10.90
C MET A 105 11.46 4.16 11.22
N PRO A 106 10.57 4.06 10.21
CA PRO A 106 9.16 3.87 10.48
C PRO A 106 8.92 2.57 11.26
N PRO A 107 7.78 2.45 11.96
CA PRO A 107 7.43 1.22 12.66
C PRO A 107 7.31 0.06 11.67
N ALA A 108 7.63 -1.14 12.16
CA ALA A 108 7.44 -2.38 11.43
C ALA A 108 5.99 -2.52 10.95
N LEU A 109 5.81 -3.18 9.81
CA LEU A 109 4.50 -3.45 9.23
C LEU A 109 3.69 -4.32 10.20
N GLU A 110 2.49 -3.88 10.53
CA GLU A 110 1.53 -4.68 11.29
C GLU A 110 0.33 -5.05 10.43
N GLY A 111 -0.21 -6.23 10.71
CA GLY A 111 -1.35 -6.79 9.98
C GLY A 111 -1.91 -8.02 10.67
N ILE A 112 -2.67 -8.81 9.91
CA ILE A 112 -3.29 -10.04 10.39
C ILE A 112 -2.87 -11.18 9.49
N VAL A 113 -2.36 -12.24 10.10
CA VAL A 113 -2.14 -13.51 9.41
C VAL A 113 -3.39 -14.37 9.52
N TYR A 114 -3.77 -14.98 8.41
CA TYR A 114 -4.88 -15.92 8.30
C TYR A 114 -4.33 -17.28 7.91
N GLU A 115 -4.65 -18.30 8.70
CA GLU A 115 -4.36 -19.69 8.37
C GLU A 115 -5.45 -20.21 7.44
N LEU A 116 -5.07 -20.64 6.24
CA LEU A 116 -5.97 -21.04 5.18
C LEU A 116 -5.64 -22.45 4.70
N ARG A 117 -6.67 -23.13 4.20
CA ARG A 117 -6.50 -24.37 3.42
C ARG A 117 -5.85 -24.04 2.07
N PRO A 118 -5.12 -24.97 1.43
CA PRO A 118 -4.49 -24.71 0.14
C PRO A 118 -5.45 -24.23 -0.96
N SER A 119 -6.67 -24.79 -1.02
CA SER A 119 -7.71 -24.39 -1.97
C SER A 119 -8.11 -22.93 -1.77
N ASP A 120 -8.40 -22.55 -0.52
CA ASP A 120 -8.84 -21.21 -0.15
C ASP A 120 -7.72 -20.19 -0.32
N PHE A 121 -6.48 -20.57 0.01
CA PHE A 121 -5.31 -19.70 -0.11
C PHE A 121 -5.18 -19.12 -1.51
N SER A 122 -5.27 -19.96 -2.54
CA SER A 122 -5.16 -19.52 -3.95
C SER A 122 -6.29 -18.57 -4.36
N ALA A 123 -7.52 -18.86 -3.92
CA ALA A 123 -8.69 -18.02 -4.22
C ALA A 123 -8.59 -16.65 -3.53
N VAL A 124 -8.20 -16.64 -2.26
CA VAL A 124 -8.02 -15.40 -1.47
C VAL A 124 -6.90 -14.55 -2.05
N VAL A 125 -5.76 -15.15 -2.41
CA VAL A 125 -4.65 -14.45 -3.08
C VAL A 125 -5.11 -13.83 -4.40
N SER A 126 -5.85 -14.59 -5.23
CA SER A 126 -6.35 -14.07 -6.50
C SER A 126 -7.24 -12.84 -6.32
N ARG A 127 -8.19 -12.89 -5.37
CA ARG A 127 -9.08 -11.74 -5.09
C ARG A 127 -8.33 -10.56 -4.50
N ALA A 128 -7.34 -10.79 -3.64
CA ALA A 128 -6.52 -9.73 -3.08
C ALA A 128 -5.70 -9.02 -4.17
N CYS A 129 -5.18 -9.75 -5.17
CA CYS A 129 -4.52 -9.16 -6.34
C CYS A 129 -5.45 -8.30 -7.20
N GLU A 130 -6.75 -8.63 -7.30
CA GLU A 130 -7.72 -7.82 -8.07
C GLU A 130 -7.98 -6.44 -7.44
N ILE A 131 -7.77 -6.31 -6.12
CA ILE A 131 -7.96 -5.05 -5.39
C ILE A 131 -6.74 -4.11 -5.55
N ILE A 132 -5.54 -4.67 -5.76
CA ILE A 132 -4.32 -3.90 -5.99
C ILE A 132 -4.26 -3.54 -7.50
N PRO A 133 -4.30 -2.26 -7.87
CA PRO A 133 -4.37 -1.89 -9.28
C PRO A 133 -3.10 -2.26 -10.05
N THR A 134 -3.28 -3.08 -11.09
CA THR A 134 -2.50 -3.22 -12.36
C THR A 134 -0.97 -3.31 -12.32
N LEU A 135 -0.36 -3.44 -11.14
CA LEU A 135 1.08 -3.59 -10.98
C LEU A 135 1.44 -5.07 -10.76
N PRO A 136 2.58 -5.53 -11.31
CA PRO A 136 3.06 -6.88 -11.08
C PRO A 136 3.23 -7.08 -9.57
N THR A 137 2.45 -8.01 -9.01
CA THR A 137 2.45 -8.32 -7.58
C THR A 137 2.94 -9.74 -7.42
N ASP A 138 3.95 -9.91 -6.57
CA ASP A 138 4.53 -11.20 -6.24
C ASP A 138 4.10 -11.59 -4.82
N LEU A 139 4.14 -12.90 -4.55
CA LEU A 139 3.90 -13.46 -3.23
C LEU A 139 5.25 -13.69 -2.55
N VAL A 140 5.50 -13.00 -1.45
CA VAL A 140 6.76 -13.06 -0.69
C VAL A 140 6.52 -13.72 0.64
N THR A 141 7.41 -14.63 1.05
CA THR A 141 7.36 -15.22 2.39
C THR A 141 8.14 -14.33 3.34
N VAL A 142 7.51 -13.96 4.45
CA VAL A 142 8.08 -13.10 5.48
C VAL A 142 7.90 -13.72 6.87
N SER A 143 8.92 -13.52 7.70
CA SER A 143 8.86 -13.91 9.10
C SER A 143 8.04 -12.89 9.90
N CYS A 144 7.03 -13.37 10.61
CA CYS A 144 6.10 -12.56 11.37
C CYS A 144 6.08 -13.01 12.82
N THR A 145 6.11 -12.06 13.75
CA THR A 145 5.93 -12.37 15.18
C THR A 145 4.49 -12.09 15.58
N ARG A 146 3.80 -13.12 16.08
CA ARG A 146 2.42 -12.98 16.57
C ARG A 146 2.42 -12.35 17.95
N TYR A 147 1.47 -11.46 18.19
CA TYR A 147 1.24 -10.84 19.48
C TYR A 147 -0.25 -10.78 19.81
N LYS A 148 -0.60 -10.46 21.07
CA LYS A 148 -1.98 -10.34 21.54
C LYS A 148 -2.23 -9.00 22.25
N ASP A 149 -3.52 -8.69 22.43
CA ASP A 149 -4.01 -7.51 23.16
C ASP A 149 -3.51 -6.15 22.63
N GLY A 150 -3.12 -6.06 21.36
CA GLY A 150 -2.55 -4.83 20.81
C GLY A 150 -1.18 -4.46 21.39
N ASP A 151 -0.46 -5.43 21.95
CA ASP A 151 0.85 -5.21 22.57
C ASP A 151 1.91 -6.14 21.94
N PRO A 152 2.80 -5.61 21.07
CA PRO A 152 3.90 -6.36 20.47
C PRO A 152 4.86 -6.99 21.50
N ALA A 153 4.88 -6.53 22.76
CA ALA A 153 5.68 -7.17 23.81
C ALA A 153 5.09 -8.51 24.29
N LYS A 154 3.78 -8.74 24.08
CA LYS A 154 3.08 -9.98 24.42
C LYS A 154 3.11 -10.96 23.26
N THR A 155 4.30 -11.47 22.95
CA THR A 155 4.50 -12.39 21.83
C THR A 155 3.91 -13.77 22.13
N VAL A 156 3.34 -14.40 21.09
CA VAL A 156 2.72 -15.74 21.15
C VAL A 156 3.52 -16.75 20.34
N GLY A 157 4.46 -16.27 19.52
CA GLY A 157 5.38 -17.08 18.72
C GLY A 157 5.42 -16.61 17.27
N ASP A 158 6.46 -17.06 16.58
CA ASP A 158 6.70 -16.66 15.20
C ASP A 158 5.92 -17.53 14.21
N VAL A 159 5.73 -17.00 13.01
CA VAL A 159 5.08 -17.69 11.89
C VAL A 159 5.62 -17.15 10.57
N GLU A 160 5.89 -18.06 9.64
CA GLU A 160 6.21 -17.70 8.25
C GLU A 160 4.90 -17.51 7.48
N ALA A 161 4.67 -16.30 6.98
CA ALA A 161 3.46 -15.97 6.24
C ALA A 161 3.80 -15.45 4.84
N SER A 162 2.97 -15.82 3.87
CA SER A 162 3.03 -15.22 2.55
C SER A 162 2.32 -13.87 2.57
N MET A 163 2.88 -12.86 1.90
CA MET A 163 2.28 -11.54 1.73
C MET A 163 2.37 -11.08 0.29
N LEU A 164 1.40 -10.28 -0.14
CA LEU A 164 1.41 -9.68 -1.47
C LEU A 164 2.25 -8.42 -1.48
N VAL A 165 3.20 -8.35 -2.42
CA VAL A 165 4.16 -7.25 -2.53
C VAL A 165 4.29 -6.85 -3.99
N VAL A 166 4.30 -5.54 -4.27
CA VAL A 166 4.50 -5.06 -5.63
C VAL A 166 5.97 -5.21 -6.03
N LYS A 167 6.19 -5.78 -7.22
CA LYS A 167 7.50 -6.02 -7.81
C LYS A 167 8.01 -4.81 -8.59
N GLY A 168 9.31 -4.53 -8.46
CA GLY A 168 10.05 -3.62 -9.34
C GLY A 168 9.95 -2.14 -8.95
N GLN A 169 10.78 -1.32 -9.60
CA GLN A 169 11.16 0.09 -9.30
C GLN A 169 10.03 1.14 -9.17
N ALA A 170 8.76 0.76 -9.04
CA ALA A 170 7.61 1.66 -9.00
C ALA A 170 7.40 2.37 -7.64
N HIS A 171 8.37 2.31 -6.71
CA HIS A 171 8.26 2.93 -5.39
C HIS A 171 8.62 4.41 -5.44
N GLU A 172 7.63 5.25 -5.76
CA GLU A 172 7.77 6.71 -5.74
C GLU A 172 7.78 7.25 -4.30
N ALA A 173 8.63 8.25 -4.07
CA ALA A 173 8.72 8.97 -2.80
C ALA A 173 7.72 10.13 -2.75
N GLY A 174 7.24 10.45 -1.55
CA GLY A 174 6.44 11.63 -1.29
C GLY A 174 5.03 11.61 -1.88
N LEU A 175 4.49 10.44 -2.21
CA LEU A 175 3.08 10.30 -2.56
C LEU A 175 2.21 10.31 -1.30
N HIS A 176 1.00 10.85 -1.41
CA HIS A 176 0.07 10.93 -0.29
C HIS A 176 -1.24 10.19 -0.61
N PRO A 177 -1.75 9.33 0.30
CA PRO A 177 -3.06 8.70 0.13
C PRO A 177 -4.19 9.71 0.29
N SER A 178 -5.36 9.46 -0.29
CA SER A 178 -6.55 10.27 0.00
C SER A 178 -6.95 10.16 1.47
N LEU A 179 -7.63 11.19 1.98
CA LEU A 179 -8.17 11.17 3.35
C LEU A 179 -9.08 9.95 3.57
N SER A 180 -9.95 9.65 2.60
CA SER A 180 -10.87 8.52 2.67
C SER A 180 -10.12 7.18 2.70
N TYR A 181 -9.08 7.02 1.89
CA TYR A 181 -8.30 5.78 1.84
C TYR A 181 -7.46 5.59 3.11
N LEU A 182 -6.79 6.64 3.59
CA LEU A 182 -6.06 6.59 4.86
C LEU A 182 -7.00 6.27 6.03
N ALA A 183 -8.20 6.86 6.06
CA ALA A 183 -9.20 6.55 7.08
C ALA A 183 -9.64 5.08 7.07
N LEU A 184 -9.71 4.42 5.90
CA LEU A 184 -9.98 2.98 5.83
C LEU A 184 -8.87 2.16 6.49
N ILE A 185 -7.61 2.52 6.26
CA ILE A 185 -6.45 1.84 6.85
C ILE A 185 -6.45 2.02 8.38
N VAL A 186 -6.60 3.26 8.86
CA VAL A 186 -6.64 3.57 10.30
C VAL A 186 -7.80 2.84 11.00
N ARG A 187 -9.00 2.86 10.40
CA ARG A 187 -10.16 2.16 10.95
C ARG A 187 -9.96 0.65 10.94
N GLY A 188 -9.41 0.09 9.86
CA GLY A 188 -9.07 -1.34 9.78
C GLY A 188 -8.08 -1.74 10.86
N ALA A 189 -6.99 -0.98 11.04
CA ALA A 189 -6.02 -1.21 12.09
C ALA A 189 -6.65 -1.17 13.50
N HIS A 190 -7.53 -0.19 13.74
CA HIS A 190 -8.20 -0.04 15.03
C HIS A 190 -9.17 -1.19 15.33
N LEU A 191 -10.00 -1.57 14.36
CA LEU A 191 -10.98 -2.65 14.50
C LEU A 191 -10.33 -4.01 14.75
N ASN A 192 -9.10 -4.20 14.29
CA ASN A 192 -8.32 -5.42 14.51
C ASN A 192 -7.32 -5.30 15.66
N THR A 193 -7.46 -4.27 16.50
CA THR A 193 -6.65 -4.07 17.72
C THR A 193 -5.14 -4.14 17.48
N LEU A 194 -4.66 -3.54 16.38
CA LEU A 194 -3.22 -3.39 16.15
C LEU A 194 -2.57 -2.51 17.23
N SER A 195 -1.23 -2.52 17.29
CA SER A 195 -0.53 -1.88 18.40
C SER A 195 -0.80 -0.39 18.51
N ARG A 196 -0.76 0.12 19.75
CA ARG A 196 -0.95 1.56 20.00
C ARG A 196 0.10 2.41 19.30
N THR A 197 1.34 1.93 19.26
CA THR A 197 2.45 2.61 18.58
C THR A 197 2.21 2.69 17.07
N TYR A 198 1.76 1.60 16.47
CA TYR A 198 1.44 1.56 15.04
C TYR A 198 0.23 2.45 14.70
N LEU A 199 -0.83 2.40 15.52
CA LEU A 199 -1.99 3.28 15.36
C LEU A 199 -1.61 4.75 15.49
N ALA A 200 -0.81 5.11 16.49
CA ALA A 200 -0.31 6.48 16.66
C ALA A 200 0.45 6.95 15.41
N HIS A 201 1.35 6.11 14.88
CA HIS A 201 2.05 6.41 13.63
C HIS A 201 1.09 6.63 12.46
N LEU A 202 0.11 5.75 12.24
CA LEU A 202 -0.87 5.89 11.16
C LEU A 202 -1.67 7.20 11.24
N THR A 203 -1.98 7.68 12.46
CA THR A 203 -2.70 8.96 12.66
C THR A 203 -1.85 10.20 12.40
N LEU A 204 -0.52 10.09 12.44
CA LEU A 204 0.40 11.19 12.14
C LEU A 204 0.61 11.41 10.64
N LEU A 205 0.27 10.41 9.83
CA LEU A 205 0.41 10.49 8.38
C LEU A 205 -0.51 11.56 7.80
N ARG A 206 0.00 12.36 6.86
CA ARG A 206 -0.79 13.43 6.24
C ARG A 206 -1.42 12.93 4.93
N PRO A 207 -2.76 12.94 4.82
CA PRO A 207 -3.41 12.62 3.56
C PRO A 207 -3.14 13.71 2.51
N PHE A 208 -3.44 13.36 1.26
CA PHE A 208 -3.42 14.27 0.12
C PHE A 208 -4.47 15.37 0.34
N ASP A 209 -4.04 16.62 0.24
CA ASP A 209 -4.92 17.78 0.30
C ASP A 209 -5.18 18.27 -1.13
N PRO A 210 -6.42 18.16 -1.64
CA PRO A 210 -6.77 18.62 -2.99
C PRO A 210 -6.82 20.15 -3.11
N SER A 211 -6.45 20.91 -2.05
CA SER A 211 -6.36 22.36 -2.06
C SER A 211 -5.75 22.87 -3.37
N PRO A 212 -6.37 23.87 -4.02
CA PRO A 212 -6.01 24.25 -5.37
C PRO A 212 -4.52 24.61 -5.43
N SER A 213 -3.82 23.95 -6.35
CA SER A 213 -2.44 24.32 -6.69
C SER A 213 -2.37 25.83 -6.93
N PRO A 214 -1.24 26.49 -6.63
CA PRO A 214 -1.04 27.90 -6.96
C PRO A 214 -1.11 28.20 -8.48
N LYS A 215 -1.29 27.18 -9.34
CA LYS A 215 -1.45 27.29 -10.81
C LYS A 215 -2.78 26.64 -11.27
N PRO A 216 -3.95 27.17 -10.85
CA PRO A 216 -5.25 26.50 -11.01
C PRO A 216 -5.66 26.25 -12.46
N PHE A 217 -5.24 27.11 -13.40
CA PHE A 217 -5.63 27.03 -14.81
C PHE A 217 -5.07 25.78 -15.51
N LEU A 218 -3.77 25.52 -15.35
CA LEU A 218 -3.11 24.40 -16.04
C LEU A 218 -3.52 23.04 -15.44
N ALA A 219 -3.68 22.98 -14.12
CA ALA A 219 -4.24 21.81 -13.45
C ALA A 219 -5.69 21.53 -13.88
N SER A 220 -6.51 22.56 -14.07
CA SER A 220 -7.87 22.39 -14.62
C SER A 220 -7.88 21.96 -16.08
N LEU A 221 -6.95 22.44 -16.92
CA LEU A 221 -6.85 22.03 -18.32
C LEU A 221 -6.45 20.56 -18.45
N ILE A 222 -5.47 20.09 -17.68
CA ILE A 222 -5.10 18.67 -17.66
C ILE A 222 -6.27 17.84 -17.14
N ARG A 223 -6.95 18.28 -16.07
CA ARG A 223 -8.13 17.57 -15.57
C ARG A 223 -9.23 17.45 -16.63
N LEU A 224 -9.50 18.53 -17.36
CA LEU A 224 -10.44 18.53 -18.50
C LEU A 224 -10.00 17.62 -19.64
N LEU A 225 -8.70 17.55 -19.93
CA LEU A 225 -8.15 16.66 -20.96
C LEU A 225 -8.30 15.18 -20.57
N LEU A 226 -8.10 14.85 -19.29
CA LEU A 226 -8.13 13.48 -18.80
C LEU A 226 -9.54 13.00 -18.43
N LEU A 227 -10.49 13.91 -18.19
CA LEU A 227 -11.86 13.61 -17.78
C LEU A 227 -12.62 12.72 -18.78
N PRO A 228 -12.60 12.96 -20.11
CA PRO A 228 -13.26 12.07 -21.07
C PRO A 228 -12.73 10.64 -20.99
N SER A 229 -11.41 10.45 -20.91
CA SER A 229 -10.82 9.11 -20.76
C SER A 229 -11.31 8.43 -19.48
N PHE A 230 -11.36 9.18 -18.38
CA PHE A 230 -11.90 8.67 -17.13
C PHE A 230 -13.38 8.24 -17.26
N LEU A 231 -14.23 9.08 -17.83
CA LEU A 231 -15.66 8.82 -17.98
C LEU A 231 -15.97 7.64 -18.91
N PHE A 232 -15.22 7.47 -20.01
CA PHE A 232 -15.50 6.42 -20.99
C PHE A 232 -14.84 5.08 -20.66
N PHE A 233 -13.71 5.06 -19.95
CA PHE A 233 -12.97 3.82 -19.68
C PHE A 233 -13.02 3.36 -18.21
N HIS A 234 -13.06 4.27 -17.24
CA HIS A 234 -12.91 3.91 -15.82
C HIS A 234 -14.23 3.86 -15.05
N LEU A 235 -15.12 4.83 -15.30
CA LEU A 235 -16.42 4.90 -14.61
C LEU A 235 -17.33 3.68 -14.92
N PRO A 236 -17.48 3.23 -16.20
CA PRO A 236 -18.34 2.10 -16.53
C PRO A 236 -17.83 0.78 -15.97
N ALA A 237 -16.50 0.59 -15.92
CA ALA A 237 -15.87 -0.59 -15.32
C ALA A 237 -16.17 -0.71 -13.82
N ARG A 238 -16.24 0.43 -13.11
CA ARG A 238 -16.53 0.48 -11.67
C ARG A 238 -18.02 0.34 -11.35
N ILE A 239 -18.90 0.92 -12.16
CA ILE A 239 -20.35 0.90 -11.93
C ILE A 239 -20.98 -0.41 -12.41
N LEU A 240 -20.62 -0.90 -13.60
CA LEU A 240 -21.30 -2.01 -14.25
C LEU A 240 -20.75 -3.38 -13.85
N GLY A 241 -19.65 -3.45 -13.07
CA GLY A 241 -19.08 -4.70 -12.58
C GLY A 241 -18.68 -5.70 -13.69
N LEU A 242 -18.51 -5.22 -14.92
CA LEU A 242 -18.20 -6.03 -16.09
C LEU A 242 -16.74 -6.52 -16.00
N HIS A 243 -16.53 -7.67 -15.34
CA HIS A 243 -15.22 -8.29 -15.15
C HIS A 243 -14.46 -8.53 -16.47
N GLY A 244 -15.19 -8.70 -17.60
CA GLY A 244 -14.60 -8.76 -18.95
C GLY A 244 -14.05 -7.43 -19.46
N TRP A 245 -14.72 -6.31 -19.15
CA TRP A 245 -14.23 -4.96 -19.44
C TRP A 245 -13.10 -4.56 -18.50
N GLY A 246 -12.98 -5.20 -17.34
CA GLY A 246 -11.81 -5.09 -16.45
C GLY A 246 -10.53 -5.68 -17.06
N ARG A 247 -10.62 -6.67 -17.97
CA ARG A 247 -9.46 -7.22 -18.72
C ARG A 247 -9.10 -6.41 -19.96
N VAL A 248 -10.09 -5.99 -20.75
CA VAL A 248 -9.85 -5.06 -21.88
C VAL A 248 -9.43 -3.69 -21.35
N GLY A 249 -10.05 -3.26 -20.25
CA GLY A 249 -9.69 -2.13 -19.43
C GLY A 249 -8.31 -2.29 -18.80
N SER A 250 -7.91 -3.43 -18.21
CA SER A 250 -6.55 -3.62 -17.66
C SER A 250 -5.46 -3.60 -18.74
N TRP A 251 -5.77 -4.11 -19.94
CA TRP A 251 -4.88 -4.06 -21.10
C TRP A 251 -4.76 -2.65 -21.69
N LEU A 252 -5.91 -1.97 -21.90
CA LEU A 252 -5.96 -0.57 -22.34
C LEU A 252 -5.39 0.36 -21.26
N THR A 253 -5.61 0.11 -19.97
CA THR A 253 -5.06 0.87 -18.84
C THR A 253 -3.60 0.59 -18.61
N GLY A 254 -3.09 -0.63 -18.81
CA GLY A 254 -1.64 -0.87 -18.73
C GLY A 254 -0.87 -0.02 -19.74
N ARG A 255 -1.44 0.23 -20.93
CA ARG A 255 -0.86 1.14 -21.94
C ARG A 255 -1.24 2.61 -21.69
N SER A 256 -2.51 2.91 -21.39
CA SER A 256 -3.00 4.28 -21.21
C SER A 256 -2.52 4.88 -19.90
N VAL A 257 -2.46 4.14 -18.79
CA VAL A 257 -1.83 4.58 -17.52
C VAL A 257 -0.34 4.80 -17.72
N ARG A 258 0.37 3.99 -18.52
CA ARG A 258 1.78 4.27 -18.86
C ARG A 258 1.93 5.55 -19.67
N VAL A 259 1.07 5.78 -20.66
CA VAL A 259 1.06 7.02 -21.47
C VAL A 259 0.67 8.23 -20.61
N LEU A 260 -0.32 8.08 -19.73
CA LEU A 260 -0.77 9.10 -18.78
C LEU A 260 0.33 9.43 -17.77
N ARG A 261 1.00 8.43 -17.20
CA ARG A 261 2.14 8.62 -16.31
C ARG A 261 3.33 9.26 -17.03
N ALA A 262 3.58 8.90 -18.29
CA ALA A 262 4.63 9.54 -19.09
C ALA A 262 4.30 11.01 -19.43
N LEU A 263 3.03 11.29 -19.75
CA LEU A 263 2.53 12.66 -19.94
C LEU A 263 2.64 13.43 -18.63
N GLU A 264 2.09 12.90 -17.54
CA GLU A 264 2.13 13.48 -16.20
C GLU A 264 3.57 13.74 -15.73
N GLY A 265 4.49 12.80 -15.92
CA GLY A 265 5.91 13.01 -15.62
C GLY A 265 6.53 14.16 -16.42
N ARG A 266 6.10 14.39 -17.66
CA ARG A 266 6.54 15.54 -18.48
C ARG A 266 5.90 16.86 -18.05
N VAL A 267 4.67 16.84 -17.54
CA VAL A 267 3.99 18.06 -17.05
C VAL A 267 4.19 18.31 -15.55
N ARG A 268 4.75 17.36 -14.79
CA ARG A 268 4.98 17.41 -13.33
C ARG A 268 5.73 18.67 -12.89
N GLY A 269 6.74 19.10 -13.66
CA GLY A 269 7.46 20.36 -13.38
C GLY A 269 6.62 21.63 -13.57
N TRP A 270 5.51 21.55 -14.29
CA TRP A 270 4.64 22.68 -14.62
C TRP A 270 3.32 22.67 -13.83
N THR A 271 2.78 21.49 -13.50
CA THR A 271 1.49 21.30 -12.82
C THR A 271 1.58 20.81 -11.38
N GLY A 272 2.78 20.46 -10.92
CA GLY A 272 2.98 19.66 -9.72
C GLY A 272 2.60 18.19 -9.94
N SER A 273 3.04 17.31 -9.05
CA SER A 273 2.94 15.85 -9.22
C SER A 273 1.54 15.26 -9.08
N GLY A 274 0.49 16.10 -8.97
CA GLY A 274 -0.92 15.69 -8.89
C GLY A 274 -1.32 14.93 -7.62
N TYR A 275 -0.36 14.28 -6.95
CA TYR A 275 -0.57 13.30 -5.88
C TYR A 275 0.39 13.47 -4.69
N ALA A 276 1.14 14.57 -4.66
CA ALA A 276 1.95 15.00 -3.51
C ALA A 276 1.50 16.38 -3.04
N ASN A 277 1.60 16.63 -1.74
CA ASN A 277 1.34 17.95 -1.17
C ASN A 277 2.58 18.85 -1.38
N GLU A 278 2.74 19.41 -2.57
CA GLU A 278 3.86 20.31 -2.87
C GLU A 278 3.79 21.61 -2.04
N GLY A 279 4.91 21.99 -1.41
CA GLY A 279 5.12 23.39 -1.00
C GLY A 279 4.75 23.82 0.43
N ARG A 280 4.35 22.95 1.37
CA ARG A 280 4.14 23.37 2.78
C ARG A 280 5.28 23.08 3.76
N VAL A 281 6.21 22.17 3.45
CA VAL A 281 7.35 21.89 4.36
C VAL A 281 8.27 23.13 4.53
N LYS A 282 8.25 24.08 3.58
CA LYS A 282 9.03 25.31 3.68
C LYS A 282 8.38 26.46 4.46
N ARG A 283 7.09 26.38 4.85
CA ARG A 283 6.38 27.52 5.49
C ARG A 283 6.25 27.43 7.01
N THR A 284 6.53 26.28 7.62
CA THR A 284 6.53 26.15 9.09
C THR A 284 7.91 26.33 9.72
N ALA A 285 8.98 26.44 8.92
CA ALA A 285 10.34 26.74 9.38
C ALA A 285 10.67 28.24 9.44
N GLY A 286 9.64 29.09 9.43
CA GLY A 286 9.79 30.54 9.37
C GLY A 286 8.58 31.27 9.93
N MET A 287 8.19 30.94 11.16
CA MET A 287 7.46 31.81 12.10
C MET A 287 7.88 31.44 13.51
#